data_AF-A0A5N8YML1-F1
#
_entry.id   AF-A0A5N8YML1-F1
#
_cell.length_a   1.000
_cell.length_b   1.000
_cell.length_c   1.000
_cell.angle_alpha   90.00
_cell.angle_beta   90.00
_cell.angle_gamma   90.00
#
_symmetry.space_group_name_H-M   'P 1'
#
loop_
_entity.id
_entity.type
_entity.pdbx_description
1 polymer ?
#
loop_
_entity_poly.entity_id
_entity_poly.type
_entity_poly.pdbx_seq_one_letter_code
_entity_poly.pdbx_strand_id
1 'polypeptide(L)'
;MAIMNFLSDIRNAAIANAVIVVFHIYIAFAVEGVSFLVIVVPVGVLIAAAYFIKGKIGAALLALPTVGYLLVVPDMIEALTTSGGDDDVGWVVYILAPFWLFTIVLNIMSIVAEVRGTSKYAKD
;
A
#
# COMPACT_ATOMS: atom_id res chain seq x y z
N MET A 1 -1.28 11.12 20.84
CA MET A 1 0.11 10.86 20.40
C MET A 1 0.31 9.46 19.83
N ALA A 2 -0.15 8.38 20.48
CA ALA A 2 0.06 7.00 19.98
C ALA A 2 -0.47 6.75 18.55
N ILE A 3 -1.68 7.23 18.23
CA ILE A 3 -2.28 7.09 16.89
C ILE A 3 -1.43 7.82 15.84
N MET A 4 -1.00 9.05 16.11
CA MET A 4 -0.21 9.82 15.15
C MET A 4 1.17 9.21 14.92
N ASN A 5 1.76 8.63 15.95
CA ASN A 5 3.02 7.87 15.83
C ASN A 5 2.80 6.61 14.99
N PHE A 6 1.66 5.93 15.15
CA PHE A 6 1.33 4.77 14.33
C PHE A 6 1.16 5.14 12.85
N LEU A 7 0.35 6.16 12.57
CA LEU A 7 0.02 6.63 11.21
C LEU A 7 1.22 7.20 10.45
N SER A 8 2.21 7.77 11.17
CA SER A 8 3.39 8.42 10.58
C SER A 8 4.62 7.52 10.51
N ASP A 9 4.56 6.28 11.02
CA ASP A 9 5.69 5.36 10.98
C ASP A 9 5.76 4.64 9.62
N ILE A 10 6.85 4.88 8.88
CA ILE A 10 7.08 4.25 7.57
C ILE A 10 7.12 2.72 7.64
N ARG A 11 7.50 2.13 8.79
CA ARG A 11 7.47 0.67 8.96
C ARG A 11 6.06 0.13 9.06
N ASN A 12 5.17 0.85 9.75
CA ASN A 12 3.76 0.47 9.83
C ASN A 12 3.11 0.58 8.46
N ALA A 13 3.41 1.65 7.71
CA ALA A 13 2.98 1.78 6.33
C ALA A 13 3.48 0.59 5.49
N ALA A 14 4.78 0.29 5.49
CA ALA A 14 5.32 -0.82 4.72
C ALA A 14 4.73 -2.20 5.11
N ILE A 15 4.46 -2.44 6.40
CA ILE A 15 3.79 -3.66 6.87
C ILE A 15 2.36 -3.74 6.31
N ALA A 16 1.59 -2.66 6.35
CA ALA A 16 0.25 -2.64 5.77
C ALA A 16 0.28 -2.93 4.25
N ASN A 17 1.25 -2.35 3.53
CA ASN A 17 1.44 -2.64 2.11
C ASN A 17 1.86 -4.10 1.86
N ALA A 18 2.66 -4.71 2.74
CA ALA A 18 3.06 -6.10 2.60
C ALA A 18 1.85 -7.05 2.64
N VAL A 19 0.83 -6.75 3.44
CA VAL A 19 -0.43 -7.50 3.46
C VAL A 19 -1.12 -7.44 2.08
N ILE A 20 -1.15 -6.25 1.46
CA ILE A 20 -1.69 -6.07 0.09
C ILE A 20 -0.89 -6.88 -0.93
N VAL A 21 0.45 -6.82 -0.87
CA VAL A 21 1.32 -7.55 -1.80
C VAL A 21 1.12 -9.05 -1.69
N VAL A 22 1.07 -9.61 -0.48
CA VAL A 22 0.80 -11.04 -0.26
C VAL A 22 -0.55 -11.45 -0.85
N PHE A 23 -1.56 -10.61 -0.65
CA PHE A 23 -2.87 -10.85 -1.24
C PHE A 23 -2.82 -10.84 -2.78
N HIS A 24 -2.12 -9.89 -3.40
CA HIS A 24 -1.99 -9.84 -4.86
C HIS A 24 -1.18 -11.00 -5.43
N ILE A 25 -0.21 -11.53 -4.68
CA ILE A 25 0.49 -12.78 -5.04
C ILE A 25 -0.49 -13.96 -5.05
N TYR A 26 -1.36 -14.06 -4.04
CA TYR A 26 -2.42 -15.09 -4.03
C TYR A 26 -3.33 -14.96 -5.26
N ILE A 27 -3.81 -13.74 -5.57
CA ILE A 27 -4.65 -13.49 -6.75
C ILE A 27 -3.95 -13.84 -8.06
N ALA A 28 -2.65 -13.57 -8.18
CA ALA A 28 -1.86 -13.97 -9.35
C ALA A 28 -1.90 -15.48 -9.61
N PHE A 29 -1.91 -16.30 -8.55
CA PHE A 29 -1.97 -17.75 -8.72
C PHE A 29 -3.39 -18.31 -8.81
N ALA A 30 -4.36 -17.64 -8.17
CA ALA A 30 -5.73 -18.12 -8.08
C ALA A 30 -6.63 -17.69 -9.25
N VAL A 31 -6.39 -16.50 -9.83
CA VAL A 31 -7.31 -15.86 -10.78
C VAL A 31 -6.59 -15.30 -12.01
N GLU A 32 -5.60 -14.41 -11.82
CA GLU A 32 -5.06 -13.52 -12.88
C GLU A 32 -3.89 -14.13 -13.69
N GLY A 33 -3.27 -15.19 -13.19
CA GLY A 33 -2.08 -15.81 -13.78
C GLY A 33 -0.75 -15.18 -13.37
N VAL A 34 0.33 -15.95 -13.58
CA VAL A 34 1.70 -15.64 -13.09
C VAL A 34 2.26 -14.34 -13.69
N SER A 35 1.81 -13.93 -14.89
CA SER A 35 2.19 -12.66 -15.51
C SER A 35 1.85 -11.44 -14.66
N PHE A 36 0.82 -11.51 -13.81
CA PHE A 36 0.46 -10.44 -12.89
C PHE A 36 1.59 -10.11 -11.89
N LEU A 37 2.46 -11.09 -11.58
CA LEU A 37 3.61 -10.89 -10.69
C LEU A 37 4.64 -9.92 -11.24
N VAL A 38 4.67 -9.64 -12.55
CA VAL A 38 5.59 -8.67 -13.17
C VAL A 38 5.43 -7.29 -12.56
N ILE A 39 4.24 -6.93 -12.07
CA ILE A 39 3.98 -5.65 -11.40
C ILE A 39 4.06 -5.82 -9.88
N VAL A 40 3.50 -6.90 -9.34
CA VAL A 40 3.41 -7.13 -7.89
C VAL A 40 4.79 -7.27 -7.24
N VAL A 41 5.72 -7.97 -7.88
CA VAL A 41 7.07 -8.20 -7.33
C VAL A 41 7.86 -6.89 -7.23
N PRO A 42 8.00 -6.06 -8.27
CA PRO A 42 8.65 -4.76 -8.15
C PRO A 42 8.04 -3.87 -7.07
N VAL A 43 6.70 -3.83 -6.96
CA VAL A 43 6.02 -3.08 -5.90
C VAL A 43 6.41 -3.60 -4.52
N GLY A 44 6.40 -4.92 -4.32
CA GLY A 44 6.84 -5.57 -3.09
C GLY A 44 8.30 -5.24 -2.73
N VAL A 45 9.19 -5.20 -3.72
CA VAL A 45 10.59 -4.81 -3.53
C VAL A 45 10.72 -3.35 -3.08
N LEU A 46 9.97 -2.43 -3.70
CA LEU A 46 9.96 -1.01 -3.30
C LEU A 46 9.48 -0.84 -1.85
N ILE A 47 8.42 -1.55 -1.46
CA ILE A 47 7.87 -1.54 -0.10
C ILE A 47 8.88 -2.09 0.90
N ALA A 48 9.51 -3.23 0.59
CA ALA A 48 10.54 -3.82 1.44
C ALA A 48 11.75 -2.89 1.59
N ALA A 49 12.20 -2.27 0.49
CA ALA A 49 13.29 -1.31 0.51
C ALA A 49 12.93 -0.08 1.38
N ALA A 50 11.71 0.44 1.28
CA ALA A 50 11.23 1.53 2.12
C ALA A 50 11.26 1.19 3.62
N TYR A 51 10.91 -0.05 4.00
CA TYR A 51 10.96 -0.53 5.38
C TYR A 51 12.37 -0.48 5.99
N PHE A 52 13.39 -0.88 5.22
CA PHE A 52 14.77 -0.94 5.70
C PHE A 52 15.49 0.40 5.61
N ILE A 53 15.34 1.12 4.50
CA ILE A 53 16.08 2.36 4.24
C ILE A 53 15.53 3.52 5.08
N LYS A 54 14.20 3.66 5.20
CA LYS A 54 13.52 4.75 5.93
C LYS A 54 13.95 6.15 5.44
N GLY A 55 13.52 7.20 6.15
CA GLY A 55 13.92 8.57 5.84
C GLY A 55 13.43 9.04 4.47
N LYS A 56 14.08 10.07 3.90
CA LYS A 56 13.67 10.67 2.62
C LYS A 56 13.74 9.68 1.45
N ILE A 57 14.75 8.81 1.43
CA ILE A 57 14.91 7.80 0.37
C ILE A 57 13.82 6.73 0.51
N GLY A 58 13.59 6.21 1.72
CA GLY A 58 12.48 5.28 1.98
C GLY A 58 11.13 5.88 1.61
N ALA A 59 10.91 7.16 1.91
CA ALA A 59 9.70 7.89 1.53
C ALA A 59 9.55 7.99 0.00
N ALA A 60 10.62 8.25 -0.74
CA ALA A 60 10.58 8.27 -2.20
C ALA A 60 10.25 6.87 -2.78
N LEU A 61 10.81 5.81 -2.20
CA LEU A 61 10.53 4.43 -2.59
C LEU A 61 9.06 4.04 -2.31
N LEU A 62 8.49 4.48 -1.18
CA LEU A 62 7.09 4.26 -0.84
C LEU A 62 6.14 5.15 -1.67
N ALA A 63 6.59 6.32 -2.10
CA ALA A 63 5.78 7.23 -2.92
C ALA A 63 5.46 6.63 -4.29
N LEU A 64 6.40 5.91 -4.91
CA LEU A 64 6.19 5.27 -6.21
C LEU A 64 4.95 4.35 -6.26
N PRO A 65 4.83 3.31 -5.41
CA PRO A 65 3.63 2.48 -5.38
C PRO A 65 2.41 3.28 -4.92
N THR A 66 2.56 4.26 -4.02
CA THR A 66 1.43 5.10 -3.58
C THR A 66 0.81 5.91 -4.70
N VAL A 67 1.63 6.46 -5.62
CA VAL A 67 1.13 7.13 -6.81
C VAL A 67 0.37 6.13 -7.69
N GLY A 68 0.93 4.94 -7.93
CA GLY A 68 0.22 3.88 -8.66
C GLY A 68 -1.12 3.52 -8.02
N TYR A 69 -1.17 3.42 -6.68
CA TYR A 69 -2.39 3.13 -5.93
C TYR A 69 -3.44 4.22 -6.08
N LEU A 70 -3.05 5.49 -6.12
CA LEU A 70 -3.98 6.61 -6.31
C LEU A 70 -4.65 6.55 -7.69
N LEU A 71 -3.98 6.02 -8.71
CA LEU A 71 -4.54 5.91 -10.06
C LEU A 71 -5.66 4.86 -10.15
N VAL A 72 -5.68 3.86 -9.27
CA VAL A 72 -6.70 2.81 -9.24
C VAL A 72 -7.84 3.08 -8.23
N VAL A 73 -7.78 4.20 -7.51
CA VAL A 73 -8.86 4.60 -6.57
C VAL A 73 -10.23 4.74 -7.26
N PRO A 74 -10.36 5.31 -8.47
CA PRO A 74 -11.66 5.38 -9.16
C PRO A 74 -12.28 3.99 -9.35
N ASP A 75 -11.48 3.03 -9.85
CA ASP A 75 -11.92 1.65 -10.08
C ASP A 75 -12.31 0.96 -8.76
N MET A 76 -11.60 1.24 -7.66
CA MET A 76 -11.95 0.73 -6.34
C MET A 76 -13.30 1.29 -5.83
N ILE A 77 -13.58 2.58 -6.07
CA ILE A 77 -14.85 3.20 -5.70
C ILE A 77 -15.99 2.61 -6.54
N GLU A 78 -15.76 2.42 -7.84
CA GLU A 78 -16.72 1.75 -8.72
C GLU A 78 -17.03 0.36 -8.19
N ALA A 79 -16.03 -0.49 -7.95
CA ALA A 79 -16.21 -1.86 -7.45
C ALA A 79 -16.97 -1.93 -6.12
N LEU A 80 -16.77 -0.94 -5.22
CA LEU A 80 -17.49 -0.82 -3.96
C LEU A 80 -18.97 -0.43 -4.12
N THR A 81 -19.33 0.24 -5.22
CA THR A 81 -20.67 0.82 -5.41
C THR A 81 -21.54 0.06 -6.39
N THR A 82 -20.97 -0.77 -7.28
CA THR A 82 -21.73 -1.35 -8.39
C THR A 82 -22.11 -2.82 -8.26
N SER A 83 -21.53 -3.62 -7.34
CA SER A 83 -22.05 -4.97 -6.93
C SER A 83 -21.10 -5.79 -6.05
N GLY A 84 -19.94 -5.27 -5.66
CA GLY A 84 -19.00 -6.02 -4.84
C GLY A 84 -17.94 -6.76 -5.67
N GLY A 85 -17.45 -6.16 -6.76
CA GLY A 85 -16.41 -6.73 -7.62
C GLY A 85 -16.92 -7.83 -8.55
N ASP A 86 -16.10 -8.21 -9.52
CA ASP A 86 -16.37 -9.34 -10.42
C ASP A 86 -16.58 -10.65 -9.63
N ASP A 87 -17.26 -11.63 -10.24
CA ASP A 87 -17.63 -12.92 -9.64
C ASP A 87 -16.44 -13.67 -8.99
N ASP A 88 -15.22 -13.40 -9.45
CA ASP A 88 -13.97 -14.01 -8.94
C ASP A 88 -13.44 -13.38 -7.64
N VAL A 89 -13.77 -12.11 -7.36
CA VAL A 89 -13.35 -11.40 -6.14
C VAL A 89 -14.50 -11.30 -5.13
N GLY A 90 -15.73 -11.11 -5.62
CA GLY A 90 -16.95 -11.05 -4.84
C GLY A 90 -16.84 -10.20 -3.56
N TRP A 91 -17.53 -10.63 -2.51
CA TRP A 91 -17.66 -9.87 -1.25
C TRP A 91 -16.32 -9.45 -0.59
N VAL A 92 -15.20 -10.09 -0.95
CA VAL A 92 -13.87 -9.77 -0.41
C VAL A 92 -13.45 -8.34 -0.76
N VAL A 93 -13.99 -7.76 -1.85
CA VAL A 93 -13.74 -6.35 -2.21
C VAL A 93 -14.14 -5.37 -1.10
N TYR A 94 -15.18 -5.69 -0.32
CA TYR A 94 -15.66 -4.85 0.78
C TYR A 94 -14.71 -4.83 1.98
N ILE A 95 -13.73 -5.73 2.03
CA ILE A 95 -12.63 -5.70 3.00
C ILE A 95 -11.39 -5.08 2.37
N LEU A 96 -11.04 -5.52 1.16
CA LEU A 96 -9.78 -5.16 0.52
C LEU A 96 -9.74 -3.70 0.09
N ALA A 97 -10.80 -3.21 -0.56
CA ALA A 97 -10.79 -1.84 -1.06
C ALA A 97 -10.69 -0.83 0.11
N PRO A 98 -11.45 -0.95 1.21
CA PRO A 98 -11.23 -0.08 2.38
C PRO A 98 -9.84 -0.23 3.00
N PHE A 99 -9.29 -1.44 3.08
CA PHE A 99 -7.94 -1.66 3.60
C PHE A 99 -6.85 -1.03 2.72
N TRP A 100 -7.02 -1.09 1.40
CA TRP A 100 -6.13 -0.43 0.45
C TRP A 100 -6.24 1.09 0.58
N LEU A 101 -7.45 1.67 0.63
CA LEU A 101 -7.64 3.10 0.88
C LEU A 101 -6.97 3.55 2.18
N PHE A 102 -7.11 2.76 3.25
CA PHE A 102 -6.42 3.00 4.51
C PHE A 102 -4.90 2.98 4.36
N THR A 103 -4.37 2.03 3.58
CA THR A 103 -2.93 1.93 3.31
C THR A 103 -2.42 3.14 2.52
N ILE A 104 -3.19 3.68 1.57
CA ILE A 104 -2.86 4.94 0.89
C ILE A 104 -2.71 6.08 1.91
N VAL A 105 -3.63 6.18 2.86
CA VAL A 105 -3.57 7.19 3.93
C VAL A 105 -2.31 7.00 4.78
N LEU A 106 -2.00 5.76 5.19
CA LEU A 106 -0.77 5.46 5.94
C LEU A 106 0.48 5.84 5.16
N ASN A 107 0.52 5.56 3.86
CA ASN A 107 1.65 5.92 3.01
C ASN A 107 1.83 7.43 2.95
N ILE A 108 0.75 8.18 2.68
CA ILE A 108 0.82 9.65 2.60
C ILE A 108 1.30 10.23 3.94
N MET A 109 0.75 9.77 5.06
CA MET A 109 1.11 10.27 6.39
C MET A 109 2.57 9.98 6.74
N SER A 110 3.06 8.77 6.47
CA SER A 110 4.45 8.40 6.71
C SER A 110 5.43 9.13 5.77
N ILE A 111 5.11 9.25 4.48
CA ILE A 111 5.91 10.01 3.51
C ILE A 111 6.04 11.47 3.93
N VAL A 112 4.92 12.11 4.28
CA VAL A 112 4.92 13.52 4.73
C VAL A 112 5.75 13.68 5.99
N ALA A 113 5.66 12.75 6.94
CA ALA A 113 6.44 12.80 8.17
C ALA A 113 7.94 12.65 7.93
N GLU A 114 8.36 11.74 7.04
CA GLU A 114 9.77 11.56 6.67
C GLU A 114 10.33 12.77 5.91
N VAL A 115 9.56 13.33 4.97
CA VAL A 115 9.97 14.52 4.20
C VAL A 115 10.10 15.75 5.10
N ARG A 116 9.17 15.94 6.05
CA ARG A 116 9.18 17.05 7.00
C ARG A 116 10.17 16.86 8.15
N GLY A 117 10.78 15.68 8.29
CA GLY A 117 11.66 15.38 9.41
C GLY A 117 10.94 15.32 10.75
N THR A 118 9.64 15.03 10.75
CA THR A 118 8.83 14.84 11.96
C THR A 118 8.62 13.36 12.30
N SER A 119 9.17 12.45 11.48
CA SER A 119 9.14 11.02 11.73
C SER A 119 10.01 10.64 12.93
N LYS A 120 9.74 9.46 13.50
CA LYS A 120 10.58 8.85 14.52
C LYS A 120 12.04 8.63 14.04
N TYR A 121 12.25 8.55 12.73
CA TYR A 121 13.54 8.22 12.11
C TYR A 121 14.26 9.46 11.54
N ALA A 122 13.74 10.67 11.75
CA ALA A 122 14.31 11.89 11.17
C ALA A 122 15.74 12.22 11.62
N LYS A 123 16.25 11.53 12.65
CA LYS A 123 17.61 11.69 13.19
C LYS A 123 18.52 10.48 12.93
N ASP A 124 17.98 9.43 12.29
CA ASP A 124 18.74 8.27 11.82
C ASP A 124 19.32 8.56 10.43
#